data_AF-A0A0S4JS73-F1
#
_entry.id   AF-A0A0S4JS73-F1
#
_cell.length_a   1.000
_cell.length_b   1.000
_cell.length_c   1.000
_cell.angle_alpha   90.00
_cell.angle_beta   90.00
_cell.angle_gamma   90.00
#
_symmetry.space_group_name_H-M   'P 1'
#
loop_
_entity.id
_entity.type
_entity.pdbx_description
1 polymer ?
#
loop_
_entity_poly.entity_id
_entity_poly.type
_entity_poly.pdbx_seq_one_letter_code
_entity_poly.pdbx_strand_id
1 'polypeptide(L)' 'MPEEMLQINVGTLTAGATVVSVTTNPDFAKLQLVTPVCCSIGEQIAISRRVDKHFRLIGWGTIRRGAAITLK' A
#
# COMPACT_ATOMS: atom_id res chain seq x y z
N MET A 1 8.95 -12.58 12.57
CA MET A 1 9.09 -11.12 12.63
C MET A 1 7.69 -10.55 12.46
N PRO A 2 7.20 -9.66 13.33
CA PRO A 2 5.87 -9.10 13.14
C PRO A 2 5.84 -8.41 11.78
N GLU A 3 4.89 -8.79 10.91
CA GLU A 3 4.67 -8.10 9.64
C GLU A 3 4.34 -6.65 9.94
N GLU A 4 5.22 -5.74 9.52
CA GLU A 4 5.01 -4.31 9.75
C GLU A 4 3.80 -3.83 8.95
N MET A 5 2.77 -3.34 9.66
CA MET A 5 1.57 -2.79 9.04
C MET A 5 1.81 -1.34 8.61
N LEU A 6 1.67 -1.10 7.32
CA LEU A 6 1.73 0.21 6.70
C LEU A 6 0.31 0.76 6.48
N GLN A 7 0.18 2.07 6.47
CA GLN A 7 -1.01 2.77 6.03
C GLN A 7 -0.80 3.24 4.60
N ILE A 8 -1.69 2.84 3.71
CA ILE A 8 -1.69 3.19 2.30
C ILE A 8 -2.84 4.14 2.04
N ASN A 9 -2.55 5.27 1.41
CA ASN A 9 -3.55 6.23 0.97
C ASN A 9 -3.64 6.22 -0.55
N VAL A 10 -4.85 6.06 -1.07
CA VAL A 10 -5.17 6.12 -2.51
C VAL A 10 -6.28 7.14 -2.68
N GLY A 11 -5.95 8.32 -3.21
CA GLY A 11 -6.86 9.47 -3.18
C GLY A 11 -7.31 9.79 -1.75
N THR A 12 -8.62 9.71 -1.48
CA THR A 12 -9.22 9.90 -0.14
C THR A 12 -9.32 8.60 0.67
N LEU A 13 -9.12 7.44 0.04
CA LEU A 13 -9.24 6.14 0.68
C LEU A 13 -7.99 5.82 1.49
N THR A 14 -8.18 5.19 2.64
CA THR A 14 -7.11 4.76 3.54
C THR A 14 -7.27 3.28 3.85
N ALA A 15 -6.22 2.49 3.65
CA ALA A 15 -6.21 1.06 3.95
C ALA A 15 -4.93 0.65 4.68
N GLY A 16 -5.04 -0.36 5.53
CA GLY A 16 -3.88 -1.06 6.07
C GLY A 16 -3.29 -2.02 5.03
N ALA A 17 -1.98 -2.19 5.03
CA ALA A 17 -1.31 -3.17 4.18
C ALA A 17 -0.08 -3.78 4.86
N THR A 18 0.25 -5.01 4.52
CA THR A 18 1.53 -5.65 4.86
C THR A 18 2.42 -5.78 3.62
N VAL A 19 3.73 -5.71 3.82
CA VAL A 19 4.71 -5.84 2.74
C VAL A 19 4.98 -7.33 2.49
N VAL A 20 4.68 -7.80 1.28
CA VAL A 20 4.90 -9.20 0.88
C VAL A 20 6.30 -9.40 0.32
N SER A 21 6.74 -8.47 -0.55
CA SER A 21 8.06 -8.52 -1.16
C SER A 21 8.50 -7.15 -1.63
N VAL A 22 9.80 -6.88 -1.60
CA VAL A 22 10.41 -5.67 -2.16
C VAL A 22 11.52 -6.08 -3.12
N THR A 23 11.50 -5.52 -4.31
CA THR A 23 12.57 -5.62 -5.32
C THR A 23 13.14 -4.22 -5.51
N THR A 24 14.47 -4.08 -5.43
CA THR A 24 15.18 -2.78 -5.51
C THR A 24 15.85 -2.53 -6.86
N ASN A 25 15.69 -3.46 -7.81
CA ASN A 25 16.18 -3.29 -9.17
C ASN A 25 15.37 -4.15 -10.15
N PRO A 26 14.31 -3.60 -10.77
CA PRO A 26 13.72 -2.26 -10.56
C PRO A 26 12.94 -2.12 -9.23
N ASP A 27 12.72 -0.89 -8.78
CA ASP A 27 12.01 -0.58 -7.53
C ASP A 27 10.52 -0.94 -7.60
N PHE A 28 10.16 -2.06 -6.96
CA PHE A 28 8.79 -2.52 -6.81
C PHE A 28 8.53 -3.08 -5.41
N ALA A 29 7.39 -2.69 -4.83
CA ALA A 29 6.86 -3.30 -3.62
C ALA A 29 5.56 -4.04 -3.94
N LYS A 30 5.43 -5.26 -3.44
CA LYS A 30 4.16 -6.01 -3.44
C LYS A 30 3.55 -5.89 -2.05
N LEU A 31 2.33 -5.35 -2.00
CA LEU A 31 1.58 -5.13 -0.77
C LEU A 31 0.34 -6.03 -0.75
N GLN A 32 0.03 -6.58 0.42
CA GLN A 32 -1.24 -7.24 0.69
C GLN A 32 -2.11 -6.26 1.46
N LEU A 33 -3.22 -5.84 0.86
CA LEU A 33 -4.17 -4.95 1.52
C LEU A 33 -5.01 -5.74 2.54
N VAL A 34 -5.27 -5.13 3.69
CA VAL A 34 -6.18 -5.64 4.72
C VAL A 34 -7.64 -5.45 4.29
N THR A 35 -7.93 -4.29 3.71
CA THR A 35 -9.25 -3.94 3.18
C THR A 35 -9.09 -3.62 1.69
N PRO A 36 -9.95 -4.16 0.81
CA PRO A 36 -9.91 -3.81 -0.61
C PRO A 36 -10.22 -2.32 -0.80
N VAL A 37 -9.57 -1.71 -1.79
CA VAL A 37 -9.78 -0.31 -2.17
C VAL A 37 -10.15 -0.22 -3.64
N CYS A 38 -10.99 0.75 -3.97
CA CYS A 38 -11.27 1.11 -5.36
C CYS A 38 -10.12 1.99 -5.86
N CYS A 39 -9.44 1.56 -6.93
CA CYS A 39 -8.33 2.30 -7.52
C CYS A 39 -8.09 1.88 -8.97
N SER A 40 -7.40 2.73 -9.73
CA SER A 40 -6.99 2.45 -11.10
C SER A 40 -5.49 2.17 -11.22
N ILE A 41 -5.09 1.41 -12.25
CA ILE A 41 -3.68 1.29 -12.61
C ILE A 41 -3.18 2.69 -13.04
N GLY A 42 -2.01 3.08 -12.56
CA GLY A 42 -1.44 4.42 -12.78
C GLY A 42 -1.81 5.45 -11.72
N GLU A 43 -2.69 5.10 -10.78
CA GLU A 43 -3.06 6.00 -9.68
C GLU A 43 -1.92 6.14 -8.67
N GLN A 44 -1.75 7.36 -8.12
CA GLN A 44 -0.72 7.65 -7.13
C GLN A 44 -1.14 7.20 -5.74
N ILE A 45 -0.17 6.70 -4.98
CA ILE A 45 -0.36 6.26 -3.61
C ILE A 45 0.65 6.90 -2.68
N ALA A 46 0.24 7.13 -1.45
CA ALA A 46 1.14 7.50 -0.35
C ALA A 46 1.27 6.35 0.64
N ILE A 47 2.48 6.17 1.17
CA ILE A 47 2.83 5.10 2.11
C ILE A 47 3.26 5.74 3.42
N SER A 48 2.56 5.39 4.49
CA SER A 48 2.79 5.92 5.83
C SER A 48 3.13 4.78 6.80
N ARG A 49 4.10 5.05 7.67
CA ARG A 49 4.56 4.15 8.74
C ARG A 49 4.12 4.69 10.09
N ARG A 50 3.71 3.81 11.01
CA ARG A 50 3.39 4.21 12.38
C ARG A 50 4.68 4.36 13.20
N VAL A 51 4.93 5.55 13.74
CA VAL A 51 6.08 5.88 14.61
C VAL A 51 5.56 6.68 15.80
N ASP A 52 5.83 6.23 17.03
CA ASP A 52 5.43 6.91 18.27
C ASP A 52 3.97 7.40 18.26
N LYS A 53 3.07 6.49 17.90
CA LYS A 53 1.61 6.68 17.78
C LYS A 53 1.13 7.54 16.60
N HIS A 54 2.02 8.14 15.81
CA HIS A 54 1.67 8.95 14.64
C HIS A 54 1.96 8.21 13.34
N PHE A 55 1.14 8.42 12.32
CA PHE A 55 1.49 8.00 10.97
C PHE A 55 2.39 9.05 10.33
N ARG A 56 3.57 8.61 9.86
CA ARG A 56 4.53 9.44 9.16
C ARG A 56 4.61 8.98 7.72
N LEU A 57 4.46 9.90 6.78
CA LEU A 57 4.69 9.65 5.36
C LEU A 57 6.15 9.21 5.17
N ILE A 58 6.36 8.03 4.58
CA ILE A 58 7.69 7.48 4.31
C ILE A 58 8.01 7.40 2.81
N GLY A 59 7.00 7.51 1.96
CA GLY A 59 7.19 7.46 0.51
C GLY A 59 5.89 7.56 -0.26
N TRP A 60 6.02 7.53 -1.58
CA TRP A 60 4.92 7.55 -2.53
C TRP A 60 5.24 6.62 -3.70
N GLY A 61 4.24 6.29 -4.50
CA GLY A 61 4.42 5.44 -5.67
C GLY A 61 3.21 5.45 -6.57
N THR A 62 3.20 4.51 -7.53
CA THR A 62 2.14 4.39 -8.52
C THR A 62 1.71 2.94 -8.62
N ILE A 63 0.40 2.68 -8.67
CA ILE A 63 -0.14 1.33 -8.82
C ILE A 63 0.19 0.80 -10.22
N ARG A 64 0.96 -0.29 -10.29
CA ARG A 64 1.33 -0.93 -11.57
C ARG A 64 0.46 -2.13 -11.92
N ARG A 65 0.07 -2.92 -10.92
CA ARG A 65 -0.77 -4.11 -11.05
C ARG A 65 -1.43 -4.43 -9.71
N GLY A 66 -2.54 -5.17 -9.74
CA GLY A 66 -3.25 -5.62 -8.55
C GLY A 66 -4.14 -6.82 -8.84
N ALA A 67 -4.60 -7.49 -7.78
CA ALA A 67 -5.62 -8.54 -7.86
C ALA A 67 -6.98 -7.93 -7.50
N ALA A 68 -7.91 -7.89 -8.46
CA ALA A 68 -9.26 -7.39 -8.23
C ALA A 68 -10.08 -8.41 -7.45
N ILE A 69 -10.92 -7.92 -6.54
CA ILE A 69 -11.95 -8.74 -5.90
C ILE A 69 -13.23 -8.67 -6.75
N THR A 70 -13.86 -9.81 -6.99
CA THR A 70 -15.21 -9.85 -7.55
C THR A 70 -16.19 -9.78 -6.39
N LEU A 71 -16.99 -8.71 -6.34
CA LEU A 71 -18.14 -8.65 -5.44
C LEU A 71 -19.15 -9.69 -5.96
N LYS A 72 -19.46 -10.68 -5.11
CA LYS A 72 -20.53 -11.65 -5.37
C LYS A 72 -21.88 -11.05 -5.04
#